data_AF-A0A8I0SVI6-F1
#
_entry.id   AF-A0A8I0SVI6-F1
#
_cell.length_a   1.000
_cell.length_b   1.000
_cell.length_c   1.000
_cell.angle_alpha   90.00
_cell.angle_beta   90.00
_cell.angle_gamma   90.00
#
_symmetry.space_group_name_H-M   'P 1'
#
loop_
_entity.id
_entity.type
_entity.pdbx_description
1 polymer ?
#
loop_
_entity_poly.entity_id
_entity_poly.type
_entity_poly.pdbx_seq_one_letter_code
_entity_poly.pdbx_strand_id
1 'polypeptide(L)'
;MLAAASRCPDRQWYSIITVFLVLAFFPFLPEVRAVPFEAWASRADHHYAQEMAKKIPEQSMVLTHNPGMFHLWGNNAAQASIALEEPGHALNYYFGRFSGGVFFHYNFWCNVNDPLQNSFCTRLLERHRHELIMEFRENNFRYALYRLLPQP
;
A
#
# COMPACT_ATOMS: atom_id res chain seq x y z
N MET A 1 -41.31 -28.46 34.80
CA MET A 1 -39.97 -28.42 35.44
C MET A 1 -39.12 -29.44 34.71
N LEU A 2 -37.95 -29.17 34.12
CA LEU A 2 -37.00 -28.06 34.12
C LEU A 2 -36.22 -28.14 32.79
N ALA A 3 -35.93 -27.00 32.16
CA ALA A 3 -35.06 -26.92 30.99
C ALA A 3 -33.58 -26.93 31.43
N ALA A 4 -32.80 -27.89 30.91
CA ALA A 4 -31.36 -27.92 31.11
C ALA A 4 -30.70 -26.97 30.10
N ALA A 5 -30.25 -25.80 30.57
CA ALA A 5 -29.43 -24.89 29.77
C ALA A 5 -28.06 -25.54 29.51
N SER A 6 -27.76 -25.84 28.24
CA SER A 6 -26.44 -26.23 27.79
C SER A 6 -25.46 -25.07 28.03
N ARG A 7 -24.53 -25.26 28.97
CA ARG A 7 -23.43 -24.31 29.16
C ARG A 7 -22.46 -24.50 27.99
N CYS A 8 -22.37 -23.50 27.13
CA CYS A 8 -21.43 -23.46 26.01
C CYS A 8 -19.99 -23.51 26.56
N PRO A 9 -19.18 -24.56 26.30
CA PRO A 9 -17.81 -24.69 26.82
C PRO A 9 -16.81 -23.69 26.21
N ASP A 10 -17.21 -22.96 25.17
CA ASP A 10 -16.29 -22.27 24.27
C ASP A 10 -15.74 -20.95 24.82
N ARG A 11 -16.47 -20.29 25.73
CA ARG A 11 -16.11 -18.94 26.20
C ARG A 11 -14.80 -18.89 26.99
N GLN A 12 -14.49 -19.93 27.77
CA GLN A 12 -13.25 -20.00 28.56
C GLN A 12 -12.02 -20.18 27.67
N TRP A 13 -12.12 -20.98 26.61
CA TRP A 13 -11.03 -21.19 25.66
C TRP A 13 -10.68 -19.91 24.90
N TYR A 14 -11.67 -19.12 24.48
CA TYR A 14 -11.40 -17.82 23.86
C TYR A 14 -10.64 -16.89 24.81
N SER A 15 -11.03 -16.81 26.08
CA SER A 15 -10.32 -15.98 27.06
C SER A 15 -8.88 -16.45 27.27
N ILE A 16 -8.64 -17.76 27.36
CA ILE A 16 -7.29 -18.33 27.51
C ILE A 16 -6.45 -18.02 26.27
N ILE A 17 -7.00 -18.22 25.07
CA ILE A 17 -6.32 -17.94 23.80
C ILE A 17 -6.02 -16.44 23.69
N THR A 18 -6.97 -15.56 24.00
CA THR A 18 -6.75 -14.10 23.97
C THR A 18 -5.64 -13.69 24.93
N VAL A 19 -5.66 -14.18 26.18
CA VAL A 19 -4.59 -13.87 27.15
C VAL A 19 -3.24 -14.39 26.65
N PHE A 20 -3.20 -15.61 26.13
CA PHE A 20 -1.99 -16.19 25.56
C PHE A 20 -1.44 -15.34 24.39
N LEU A 21 -2.30 -14.92 23.46
CA LEU A 21 -1.91 -14.06 22.34
C LEU A 21 -1.41 -12.69 22.81
N VAL A 22 -2.07 -12.08 23.80
CA VAL A 22 -1.64 -10.79 24.37
C VAL A 22 -0.27 -10.92 25.05
N LEU A 23 -0.06 -11.98 25.83
CA LEU A 23 1.21 -12.23 26.50
C LEU A 23 2.31 -12.57 25.50
N ALA A 24 2.01 -13.34 24.45
CA ALA A 24 2.95 -13.64 23.37
C ALA A 24 3.34 -12.38 22.57
N PHE A 25 2.44 -11.40 22.47
CA PHE A 25 2.70 -10.12 21.82
C PHE A 25 3.48 -9.14 22.69
N PHE A 26 3.40 -9.26 24.02
CA PHE A 26 3.98 -8.30 24.95
C PHE A 26 5.50 -8.04 24.77
N PRO A 27 6.35 -9.07 24.51
CA PRO A 27 7.77 -8.85 24.21
C PRO A 27 8.04 -8.04 22.95
N PHE A 28 7.08 -7.96 22.01
CA PHE A 28 7.21 -7.20 20.76
C PHE A 28 6.76 -5.74 20.91
N LEU A 29 6.09 -5.35 22.01
CA LEU A 29 5.66 -3.98 22.23
C LEU A 29 6.79 -2.95 22.17
N PRO A 30 8.01 -3.21 22.71
CA PRO A 30 9.14 -2.31 22.54
C PRO A 30 9.51 -2.11 21.08
N GLU A 31 9.56 -3.16 20.26
CA GLU A 31 9.90 -3.08 18.83
C GLU A 31 8.84 -2.33 18.02
N VAL A 32 7.55 -2.48 18.38
CA VAL A 32 6.44 -1.74 17.75
C VAL A 32 6.45 -0.25 18.14
N ARG A 33 6.99 0.08 19.32
CA ARG A 33 7.08 1.46 19.84
C ARG A 33 8.42 2.12 19.61
N ALA A 34 9.45 1.35 19.30
CA ALA A 34 10.76 1.86 19.01
C ALA A 34 10.64 2.73 17.77
N VAL A 35 11.11 3.97 17.88
CA VAL A 35 11.24 4.92 16.76
C VAL A 35 12.73 5.17 16.50
N PRO A 36 13.57 4.16 16.21
CA PRO A 36 14.96 4.42 15.92
C PRO A 36 15.12 4.49 14.38
N PHE A 37 16.36 4.49 13.88
CA PHE A 37 16.64 4.61 12.44
C PHE A 37 16.02 3.47 11.62
N GLU A 38 15.67 2.35 12.23
CA GLU A 38 15.06 1.17 11.63
C GLU A 38 13.75 1.55 10.93
N ALA A 39 13.56 1.08 9.69
CA ALA A 39 12.41 1.38 8.84
C ALA A 39 12.14 2.89 8.57
N TRP A 40 13.15 3.77 8.74
CA TRP A 40 13.03 5.20 8.42
C TRP A 40 12.45 5.43 7.02
N ALA A 41 12.91 4.67 6.03
CA ALA A 41 12.49 4.79 4.64
C ALA A 41 11.03 4.39 4.43
N SER A 42 10.53 3.35 5.11
CA SER A 42 9.11 2.99 5.04
C SER A 42 8.22 4.04 5.70
N ARG A 43 8.69 4.71 6.76
CA ARG A 43 7.96 5.82 7.39
C ARG A 43 7.95 7.07 6.51
N ALA A 44 9.08 7.37 5.87
CA ALA A 44 9.18 8.42 4.87
C ALA A 44 8.19 8.17 3.72
N ASP A 45 8.13 6.94 3.21
CA ASP A 45 7.15 6.53 2.21
C ASP A 45 5.71 6.79 2.65
N HIS A 46 5.33 6.35 3.85
CA HIS A 46 4.00 6.60 4.41
C HIS A 46 3.70 8.10 4.50
N HIS A 47 4.63 8.89 5.03
CA HIS A 47 4.48 10.34 5.17
C HIS A 47 4.31 11.02 3.82
N TYR A 48 5.19 10.74 2.86
CA TYR A 48 5.12 11.33 1.52
C TYR A 48 3.91 10.83 0.72
N ALA A 49 3.51 9.57 0.90
CA ALA A 49 2.29 9.03 0.31
C ALA A 49 1.04 9.77 0.82
N GLN A 50 0.98 10.17 2.10
CA GLN A 50 -0.10 11.03 2.60
C GLN A 50 -0.10 12.40 1.94
N GLU A 51 1.06 13.01 1.72
CA GLU A 51 1.14 14.29 1.00
C GLU A 51 0.73 14.16 -0.47
N MET A 52 1.12 13.07 -1.13
CA MET A 52 0.69 12.74 -2.49
C MET A 52 -0.83 12.52 -2.56
N ALA A 53 -1.40 11.76 -1.61
CA ALA A 53 -2.83 11.44 -1.56
C ALA A 53 -3.71 12.69 -1.57
N LYS A 54 -3.28 13.77 -0.87
CA LYS A 54 -3.97 15.07 -0.83
C LYS A 54 -3.97 15.81 -2.18
N LYS A 55 -3.07 15.47 -3.10
CA LYS A 55 -2.91 16.11 -4.42
C LYS A 55 -3.55 15.32 -5.54
N ILE A 56 -3.90 14.06 -5.30
CA ILE A 56 -4.52 13.19 -6.29
C ILE A 56 -5.97 13.66 -6.48
N PRO A 57 -6.40 13.96 -7.73
CA PRO A 57 -7.78 14.35 -8.00
C PRO A 57 -8.77 13.30 -7.54
N GLU A 58 -10.00 13.73 -7.23
CA GLU A 58 -11.10 12.80 -7.02
C GLU A 58 -11.29 11.91 -8.26
N GLN A 59 -11.90 10.73 -8.07
CA GLN A 59 -12.14 9.76 -9.14
C GLN A 59 -10.87 9.35 -9.90
N SER A 60 -9.73 9.30 -9.22
CA SER A 60 -8.47 8.75 -9.73
C SER A 60 -8.23 7.32 -9.24
N MET A 61 -7.30 6.61 -9.90
CA MET A 61 -6.77 5.30 -9.48
C MET A 61 -5.27 5.38 -9.22
N VAL A 62 -4.82 4.90 -8.05
CA VAL A 62 -3.40 4.88 -7.66
C VAL A 62 -2.84 3.46 -7.73
N LEU A 63 -1.84 3.26 -8.57
CA LEU A 63 -1.09 2.02 -8.69
C LEU A 63 0.11 2.08 -7.75
N THR A 64 0.21 1.12 -6.83
CA THR A 64 1.27 1.11 -5.80
C THR A 64 1.53 -0.30 -5.28
N HIS A 65 2.66 -0.52 -4.60
CA HIS A 65 2.88 -1.79 -3.89
C HIS A 65 2.00 -1.92 -2.63
N ASN A 66 1.55 -0.80 -2.05
CA ASN A 66 0.85 -0.76 -0.76
C ASN A 66 -0.53 -0.06 -0.87
N PRO A 67 -1.51 -0.65 -1.58
CA PRO A 67 -2.79 0.02 -1.87
C PRO A 67 -3.62 0.32 -0.62
N GLY A 68 -3.49 -0.50 0.43
CA GLY A 68 -4.23 -0.34 1.68
C GLY A 68 -4.07 1.04 2.33
N MET A 69 -2.90 1.66 2.23
CA MET A 69 -2.67 2.99 2.81
C MET A 69 -3.54 4.06 2.13
N PHE A 70 -3.57 4.06 0.81
CA PHE A 70 -4.40 4.99 0.02
C PHE A 70 -5.89 4.77 0.24
N HIS A 71 -6.32 3.52 0.38
CA HIS A 71 -7.72 3.21 0.70
C HIS A 71 -8.15 3.79 2.05
N LEU A 72 -7.29 3.73 3.07
CA LEU A 72 -7.57 4.33 4.39
C LEU A 72 -7.69 5.86 4.33
N TRP A 73 -7.12 6.50 3.31
CA TRP A 73 -7.20 7.94 3.09
C TRP A 73 -8.25 8.35 2.04
N GLY A 74 -9.06 7.40 1.56
CA GLY A 74 -10.19 7.66 0.65
C GLY A 74 -9.83 7.69 -0.84
N ASN A 75 -8.62 7.30 -1.23
CA ASN A 75 -8.24 7.17 -2.63
C ASN A 75 -8.51 5.74 -3.14
N ASN A 76 -8.91 5.61 -4.42
CA ASN A 76 -8.91 4.31 -5.07
C ASN A 76 -7.46 3.91 -5.36
N ALA A 77 -7.10 2.68 -5.03
CA ALA A 77 -5.76 2.16 -5.27
C ALA A 77 -5.80 0.69 -5.68
N ALA A 78 -4.75 0.23 -6.34
CA ALA A 78 -4.57 -1.15 -6.75
C ALA A 78 -3.08 -1.50 -6.82
N GLN A 79 -2.78 -2.80 -6.96
CA GLN A 79 -1.40 -3.29 -7.04
C GLN A 79 -0.70 -2.74 -8.29
N ALA A 80 0.52 -2.23 -8.14
CA ALA A 80 1.31 -1.70 -9.26
C ALA A 80 1.58 -2.72 -10.37
N SER A 81 1.66 -4.01 -10.02
CA SER A 81 1.87 -5.09 -10.98
C SER A 81 0.79 -5.19 -12.06
N ILE A 82 -0.41 -4.66 -11.82
CA ILE A 82 -1.49 -4.60 -12.81
C ILE A 82 -1.07 -3.81 -14.06
N ALA A 83 -0.21 -2.80 -13.91
CA ALA A 83 0.28 -2.03 -15.05
C ALA A 83 1.20 -2.85 -15.98
N LEU A 84 1.70 -4.01 -15.55
CA LEU A 84 2.57 -4.86 -16.34
C LEU A 84 1.86 -6.10 -16.91
N GLU A 85 0.57 -6.27 -16.61
CA GLU A 85 -0.22 -7.37 -17.13
C GLU A 85 -0.37 -7.26 -18.66
N GLU A 86 -0.30 -8.39 -19.36
CA GLU A 86 -0.65 -8.52 -20.78
C GLU A 86 -2.01 -9.22 -20.91
N PRO A 87 -2.97 -8.70 -21.71
CA PRO A 87 -2.85 -7.63 -22.72
C PRO A 87 -3.09 -6.20 -22.19
N GLY A 88 -2.93 -5.94 -20.88
CA GLY A 88 -3.14 -4.62 -20.29
C GLY A 88 -4.60 -4.22 -20.10
N HIS A 89 -5.54 -5.18 -20.14
CA HIS A 89 -6.98 -4.91 -20.04
C HIS A 89 -7.37 -4.12 -18.78
N ALA A 90 -6.79 -4.48 -17.63
CA ALA A 90 -7.10 -3.81 -16.37
C ALA A 90 -6.66 -2.33 -16.37
N LEU A 91 -5.46 -2.04 -16.90
CA LEU A 91 -4.97 -0.67 -17.01
C LEU A 91 -5.82 0.17 -17.98
N ASN A 92 -6.18 -0.40 -19.13
CA ASN A 92 -7.07 0.25 -20.10
C ASN A 92 -8.47 0.51 -19.51
N TYR A 93 -9.00 -0.45 -18.74
CA TYR A 93 -10.23 -0.24 -17.99
C TYR A 93 -10.11 0.93 -17.01
N TYR A 94 -8.99 1.04 -16.28
CA TYR A 94 -8.79 2.16 -15.36
C TYR A 94 -8.72 3.51 -16.07
N PHE A 95 -8.02 3.59 -17.22
CA PHE A 95 -7.99 4.82 -18.02
C PHE A 95 -9.39 5.25 -18.49
N GLY A 96 -10.26 4.30 -18.85
CA GLY A 96 -11.65 4.62 -19.24
C GLY A 96 -12.58 4.92 -18.05
N ARG A 97 -12.31 4.34 -16.88
CA ARG A 97 -13.21 4.41 -15.71
C ARG A 97 -12.95 5.60 -14.78
N PHE A 98 -11.71 6.04 -14.67
CA PHE A 98 -11.27 7.04 -13.69
C PHE A 98 -10.94 8.37 -14.37
N SER A 99 -11.88 9.31 -14.31
CA SER A 99 -11.80 10.65 -14.92
C SER A 99 -10.68 11.51 -14.33
N GLY A 100 -10.33 11.31 -13.04
CA GLY A 100 -9.21 11.97 -12.38
C GLY A 100 -7.84 11.50 -12.88
N GLY A 101 -7.80 10.35 -13.55
CA GLY A 101 -6.61 9.74 -14.14
C GLY A 101 -6.09 8.54 -13.36
N VAL A 102 -5.05 7.93 -13.93
CA VAL A 102 -4.33 6.80 -13.33
C VAL A 102 -2.96 7.29 -12.91
N PHE A 103 -2.59 7.03 -11.67
CA PHE A 103 -1.33 7.46 -11.08
C PHE A 103 -0.51 6.25 -10.67
N PHE A 104 0.82 6.42 -10.67
CA PHE A 104 1.75 5.44 -10.12
C PHE A 104 2.54 6.07 -8.97
N HIS A 105 2.50 5.42 -7.81
CA HIS A 105 3.24 5.80 -6.62
C HIS A 105 4.53 4.97 -6.55
N TYR A 106 5.64 5.61 -6.94
CA TYR A 106 6.99 5.08 -6.81
C TYR A 106 7.43 5.24 -5.35
N ASN A 107 7.51 4.11 -4.64
CA ASN A 107 7.46 4.06 -3.19
C ASN A 107 8.70 3.36 -2.59
N PHE A 108 8.68 3.05 -1.29
CA PHE A 108 9.77 2.34 -0.60
C PHE A 108 10.30 1.11 -1.37
N TRP A 109 9.40 0.28 -1.91
CA TRP A 109 9.75 -0.96 -2.60
C TRP A 109 10.47 -0.74 -3.93
N CYS A 110 10.35 0.45 -4.52
CA CYS A 110 11.07 0.81 -5.73
C CYS A 110 12.52 1.28 -5.47
N ASN A 111 12.93 1.38 -4.20
CA ASN A 111 14.25 1.88 -3.80
C ASN A 111 15.11 0.80 -3.15
N VAL A 112 14.50 -0.24 -2.56
CA VAL A 112 15.24 -1.30 -1.88
C VAL A 112 16.12 -2.07 -2.86
N ASN A 113 17.24 -2.62 -2.41
CA ASN A 113 18.12 -3.42 -3.26
C ASN A 113 17.57 -4.84 -3.50
N ASP A 114 16.35 -4.92 -4.06
CA ASP A 114 15.68 -6.14 -4.47
C ASP A 114 15.38 -6.03 -5.98
N PRO A 115 16.07 -6.82 -6.83
CA PRO A 115 15.88 -6.77 -8.28
C PRO A 115 14.45 -7.05 -8.73
N LEU A 116 13.73 -7.93 -8.04
CA LEU A 116 12.35 -8.27 -8.38
C LEU A 116 11.45 -7.06 -8.13
N GLN A 117 11.53 -6.46 -6.94
CA GLN A 117 10.71 -5.29 -6.59
C GLN A 117 11.02 -4.10 -7.50
N ASN A 118 12.31 -3.80 -7.70
CA ASN A 118 12.74 -2.71 -8.58
C ASN A 118 12.28 -2.92 -10.02
N SER A 119 12.33 -4.16 -10.52
CA SER A 119 11.93 -4.46 -11.90
C SER A 119 10.46 -4.12 -12.16
N PHE A 120 9.58 -4.13 -11.15
CA PHE A 120 8.20 -3.71 -11.34
C PHE A 120 8.13 -2.22 -11.64
N CYS A 121 8.82 -1.41 -10.84
CA CYS A 121 8.78 0.04 -10.94
C CYS A 121 9.49 0.55 -12.20
N THR A 122 10.66 0.00 -12.54
CA THR A 122 11.42 0.42 -13.74
C THR A 122 10.66 0.06 -15.01
N ARG A 123 10.21 -1.19 -15.15
CA ARG A 123 9.46 -1.63 -16.34
C ARG A 123 8.16 -0.87 -16.53
N LEU A 124 7.47 -0.52 -15.44
CA LEU A 124 6.23 0.26 -15.52
C LEU A 124 6.49 1.63 -16.13
N LEU A 125 7.52 2.33 -15.65
CA LEU A 125 7.89 3.65 -16.17
C LEU A 125 8.49 3.58 -17.58
N GLU A 126 9.22 2.52 -17.93
CA GLU A 126 9.74 2.32 -19.29
C GLU A 126 8.64 2.04 -20.31
N ARG A 127 7.62 1.28 -19.91
CA ARG A 127 6.54 0.83 -20.79
C ARG A 127 5.47 1.89 -21.04
N HIS A 128 5.18 2.70 -20.01
CA HIS A 128 4.04 3.62 -20.04
C HIS A 128 4.51 5.05 -20.14
N ARG A 129 3.86 5.81 -21.02
CA ARG A 129 4.01 7.27 -21.04
C ARG A 129 3.53 7.82 -19.71
N HIS A 130 4.31 8.74 -19.14
CA HIS A 130 4.03 9.26 -17.82
C HIS A 130 4.55 10.69 -17.64
N GLU A 131 3.98 11.38 -16.66
CA GLU A 131 4.38 12.70 -16.22
C GLU A 131 4.70 12.65 -14.73
N LEU A 132 5.82 13.24 -14.31
CA LEU A 132 6.15 13.39 -12.90
C LEU A 132 5.31 14.53 -12.31
N ILE A 133 4.50 14.23 -11.31
CA ILE A 133 3.64 15.20 -10.63
C ILE A 133 4.32 15.76 -9.39
N MET A 134 4.99 14.90 -8.63
CA MET A 134 5.64 15.26 -7.38
C MET A 134 6.78 14.30 -7.07
N GLU A 135 7.84 14.80 -6.47
CA GLU A 135 8.98 14.02 -6.01
C GLU A 135 9.43 14.50 -4.63
N PHE A 136 9.77 13.55 -3.77
CA PHE A 136 10.50 13.75 -2.53
C PHE A 136 11.75 12.89 -2.55
N ARG A 137 12.76 13.30 -1.78
CA ARG A 137 13.96 12.53 -1.54
C ARG A 137 14.31 12.57 -0.07
N GLU A 138 14.68 11.42 0.46
CA GLU A 138 15.22 11.31 1.81
C GLU A 138 16.39 10.34 1.81
N ASN A 139 17.56 10.84 2.17
CA ASN A 139 18.84 10.15 1.99
C ASN A 139 19.01 9.67 0.53
N ASN A 140 19.14 8.36 0.34
CA ASN A 140 19.30 7.72 -0.98
C ASN A 140 17.98 7.23 -1.58
N PHE A 141 16.84 7.47 -0.91
CA PHE A 141 15.54 7.03 -1.37
C PHE A 141 14.81 8.15 -2.09
N ARG A 142 14.10 7.77 -3.15
CA ARG A 142 13.27 8.63 -3.98
C ARG A 142 11.82 8.17 -3.89
N TYR A 143 10.92 9.11 -3.63
CA TYR A 143 9.48 8.87 -3.57
C TYR A 143 8.81 9.76 -4.59
N ALA A 144 8.03 9.21 -5.49
CA ALA A 144 7.46 10.00 -6.59
C ALA A 144 6.03 9.59 -6.93
N LEU A 145 5.24 10.59 -7.31
CA LEU A 145 3.92 10.41 -7.89
C LEU A 145 4.01 10.72 -9.37
N TYR A 146 3.65 9.73 -10.17
CA TYR A 146 3.56 9.85 -11.62
C TYR A 146 2.10 9.81 -12.06
N ARG A 147 1.73 10.59 -13.06
CA ARG A 147 0.49 10.41 -13.81
C ARG A 147 0.80 9.54 -15.03
N LEU A 148 0.12 8.42 -15.16
CA LEU A 148 0.21 7.59 -16.35
C LEU A 148 -0.70 8.15 -17.43
N LEU A 149 -0.26 8.04 -18.68
CA LEU A 149 -0.99 8.46 -19.85
C LEU A 149 -1.44 7.22 -20.65
N PRO A 150 -2.68 7.21 -21.18
CA PRO A 150 -3.12 6.15 -22.06
C PRO A 150 -2.22 6.07 -23.29
N GLN A 151 -1.99 4.85 -23.78
CA GLN A 151 -1.36 4.66 -25.07
C GLN A 151 -2.31 5.14 -26.17
N PRO A 152 -1.79 5.76 -27.25
CA PRO A 152 -2.61 6.26 -28.36
C PRO A 152 -3.35 5.15 -29.11
#